data_AF-A0A6B2SE49-F1
#
_entry.id   AF-A0A6B2SE49-F1
#
_cell.length_a   1.000
_cell.length_b   1.000
_cell.length_c   1.000
_cell.angle_alpha   90.00
_cell.angle_beta   90.00
_cell.angle_gamma   90.00
#
_symmetry.space_group_name_H-M   'P 1'
#
loop_
_entity.id
_entity.type
_entity.pdbx_description
1 polymer ?
#
loop_
_entity_poly.entity_id
_entity_poly.type
_entity_poly.pdbx_seq_one_letter_code
_entity_poly.pdbx_strand_id
1 'polypeptide(L)' 'MRVIGLMSGTSYDAIDAAAADLTLDGDRLVLTPLGLITRGYDEGLRA' A
#
# COMPACT_ATOMS: atom_id res chain seq x y z
N MET A 1 -12.50 -0.68 9.57
CA MET A 1 -12.02 0.56 8.93
C MET A 1 -11.38 0.19 7.60
N ARG A 2 -11.71 0.89 6.52
CA ARG A 2 -11.03 0.72 5.24
C ARG A 2 -9.85 1.67 5.16
N VAL A 3 -8.67 1.16 4.83
CA VAL A 3 -7.42 1.93 4.72
C VAL A 3 -6.75 1.68 3.38
N ILE A 4 -5.94 2.64 2.95
CA ILE A 4 -5.00 2.48 1.84
C ILE A 4 -3.61 2.75 2.39
N GLY A 5 -2.74 1.75 2.34
CA GLY A 5 -1.32 1.89 2.64
C GLY A 5 -0.54 2.26 1.38
N LEU A 6 0.36 3.24 1.50
CA LEU A 6 1.27 3.64 0.42
C LEU A 6 2.71 3.38 0.82
N MET A 7 3.49 2.81 -0.09
CA MET A 7 4.91 2.55 0.12
C MET A 7 5.70 2.84 -1.16
N SER A 8 6.86 3.49 -1.03
CA SER A 8 7.89 3.55 -2.06
C SER A 8 9.18 2.98 -1.48
N GLY A 9 9.68 1.90 -2.07
CA GLY A 9 10.97 1.34 -1.71
C GLY A 9 12.13 2.26 -2.06
N THR A 10 13.31 1.97 -1.51
CA THR A 10 14.57 2.65 -1.85
C THR A 10 15.13 2.21 -3.21
N SER A 11 14.40 1.38 -3.96
CA SER A 11 14.64 1.11 -5.39
C SER A 11 14.25 2.28 -6.27
N TYR A 12 13.42 3.21 -5.77
CA TYR A 12 12.94 4.39 -6.50
C TYR A 12 12.31 4.03 -7.86
N ASP A 13 11.60 2.90 -7.92
CA ASP A 13 10.99 2.42 -9.15
C ASP A 13 9.47 2.61 -9.18
N ALA A 14 8.78 2.47 -8.06
CA ALA A 14 7.32 2.57 -8.03
C ALA A 14 6.75 3.01 -6.69
N ILE A 15 5.45 3.32 -6.71
CA ILE A 15 4.58 3.41 -5.54
C ILE A 15 3.65 2.19 -5.53
N ASP A 16 3.63 1.48 -4.41
CA ASP A 16 2.62 0.46 -4.11
C ASP A 16 1.47 1.08 -3.32
N ALA A 17 0.24 0.75 -3.72
CA ALA A 17 -0.98 1.11 -3.00
C ALA A 17 -1.80 -0.14 -2.70
N ALA A 18 -1.88 -0.49 -1.42
CA ALA A 18 -2.64 -1.65 -0.94
C ALA A 18 -3.88 -1.19 -0.18
N ALA A 19 -5.06 -1.65 -0.62
CA ALA A 19 -6.30 -1.46 0.10
C ALA A 19 -6.53 -2.62 1.05
N ALA A 20 -6.95 -2.33 2.28
CA ALA A 20 -7.28 -3.35 3.26
C ALA A 20 -8.44 -2.90 4.15
N ASP A 21 -9.21 -3.87 4.65
CA ASP A 21 -10.09 -3.66 5.78
C ASP A 21 -9.39 -4.10 7.07
N LEU A 22 -9.41 -3.21 8.06
CA LEU A 22 -8.90 -3.43 9.41
C LEU A 22 -10.05 -3.55 10.40
N THR A 23 -10.04 -4.58 11.23
CA THR A 23 -10.96 -4.76 12.35
C THR A 23 -10.19 -5.05 13.63
N LEU A 24 -10.68 -4.57 14.76
CA LEU A 24 -10.18 -4.98 16.07
C LEU A 24 -11.00 -6.19 16.54
N ASP A 25 -10.30 -7.22 16.97
CA ASP A 25 -10.84 -8.41 17.64
C ASP A 25 -10.14 -8.56 18.99
N GLY A 26 -10.73 -8.01 20.04
CA GLY A 26 -10.09 -7.88 21.35
C GLY A 26 -8.83 -7.00 21.28
N ASP A 27 -7.67 -7.61 21.56
CA ASP A 27 -6.34 -7.00 21.48
C ASP A 27 -5.65 -7.19 20.12
N ARG A 28 -6.29 -7.90 19.20
CA ARG A 28 -5.74 -8.20 17.88
C ARG A 28 -6.26 -7.24 16.84
N LEU A 29 -5.36 -6.74 15.99
CA LEU A 29 -5.71 -6.09 14.73
C LEU A 29 -5.74 -7.14 13.62
N VAL A 30 -6.91 -7.35 13.01
CA VAL A 30 -7.10 -8.25 11.87
C VAL A 30 -7.14 -7.43 10.58
N LEU A 31 -6.32 -7.82 9.61
CA LEU A 31 -6.23 -7.20 8.29
C LEU A 31 -6.77 -8.15 7.23
N THR A 32 -7.73 -7.68 6.44
CA THR A 32 -8.24 -8.36 5.23
C THR A 32 -7.79 -7.59 4.00
N PRO A 33 -6.89 -8.13 3.15
CA PRO A 33 -6.48 -7.45 1.92
C PRO A 33 -7.65 -7.36 0.94
N LEU A 34 -7.79 -6.21 0.29
CA LEU A 34 -8.81 -5.96 -0.73
C LEU A 34 -8.22 -5.85 -2.13
N GLY A 35 -6.94 -5.50 -2.23
CA GLY A 35 -6.23 -5.41 -3.50
C GLY A 35 -4.94 -4.63 -3.38
N LEU A 36 -4.09 -4.78 -4.40
CA LEU A 36 -2.83 -4.08 -4.57
C LEU A 36 -2.76 -3.53 -5.99
N ILE A 37 -2.31 -2.29 -6.13
CA ILE A 37 -1.84 -1.75 -7.40
C ILE A 37 -0.42 -1.21 -7.22
N THR A 38 0.38 -1.33 -8.27
CA THR A 38 1.71 -0.72 -8.37
C THR A 38 1.70 0.30 -9.50
N ARG A 39 2.33 1.44 -9.27
CA ARG A 39 2.50 2.49 -10.28
C ARG A 39 3.97 2.85 -10.38
N GLY A 40 4.56 2.52 -11.52
CA GLY A 40 5.92 2.93 -11.85
C GLY A 40 6.01 4.46 -11.94
N TYR A 41 7.14 5.00 -11.51
CA TYR A 41 7.42 6.42 -11.70
C TYR A 41 7.58 6.75 -13.18
N ASP A 42 7.11 7.94 -13.56
CA ASP A 42 7.40 8.51 -14.87
C ASP A 42 8.91 8.74 -15.03
N GLU A 43 9.41 8.63 -16.26
CA GLU A 43 10.86 8.71 -16.54
C GLU A 43 11.50 10.01 -16.02
N GLY A 44 10.78 11.15 -16.09
CA GLY A 44 11.28 12.43 -15.61
C GLY A 44 11.44 12.53 -14.09
N LEU A 45 10.78 11.67 -13.31
CA LEU A 45 10.93 11.60 -11.85
C LEU A 45 12.08 10.69 -11.43
N ARG A 46 12.52 9.78 -12.31
CA ARG A 46 13.66 8.86 -12.09
C ARG A 46 15.02 9.45 -12.52
N ALA A 47 15.04 10.67 -13.06
CA ALA A 47 16.23 11.30 -13.63
C ALA A 47 17.32 11.63 -12.60
#